data_AF-F8UHU5-F1
#
_entry.id   AF-F8UHU5-F1
#
_cell.length_a   1.000
_cell.length_b   1.000
_cell.length_c   1.000
_cell.angle_alpha   90.00
_cell.angle_beta   90.00
_cell.angle_gamma   90.00
#
_symmetry.space_group_name_H-M   'P 1'
#
loop_
_entity.id
_entity.type
_entity.pdbx_description
1 polymer ?
#
loop_
_entity_poly.entity_id
_entity_poly.type
_entity_poly.pdbx_seq_one_letter_code
_entity_poly.pdbx_strand_id
1 'polypeptide(L)'
;PLALRGIMQDLGRHMQTATLAIAREDWALVEKTAPLIAQHPQPPLMEKTRILAFVGTDMGKYKSHDHKTHEAAHALAQAAKNKDGVAAIAAFQSIQTGCHGCHREFRKPFVEHFYGAR
;
A
#
# COMPACT_ATOMS: atom_id res chain seq x y z
N PRO A 1 9.02 15.80 -8.77
CA PRO A 1 8.11 15.27 -7.73
C PRO A 1 8.87 14.22 -6.91
N LEU A 2 8.48 13.95 -5.66
CA LEU A 2 9.17 12.97 -4.81
C LEU A 2 9.00 11.56 -5.39
N ALA A 3 9.98 10.68 -5.18
CA ALA A 3 9.95 9.29 -5.62
C ALA A 3 8.73 8.54 -5.06
N LEU A 4 8.31 8.88 -3.83
CA LEU A 4 7.12 8.34 -3.20
C LEU A 4 5.87 8.47 -4.08
N ARG A 5 5.74 9.54 -4.87
CA ARG A 5 4.58 9.70 -5.75
C ARG A 5 4.51 8.59 -6.80
N GLY A 6 5.65 8.23 -7.40
CA GLY A 6 5.73 7.12 -8.35
C GLY A 6 5.38 5.80 -7.67
N ILE A 7 5.99 5.54 -6.51
CA ILE A 7 5.71 4.33 -5.71
C ILE A 7 4.21 4.19 -5.40
N MET A 8 3.54 5.27 -4.97
CA MET A 8 2.10 5.26 -4.69
C MET A 8 1.24 5.06 -5.94
N GLN A 9 1.68 5.56 -7.10
CA GLN A 9 1.01 5.29 -8.37
C GLN A 9 1.16 3.82 -8.79
N ASP A 10 2.33 3.22 -8.55
CA ASP A 10 2.61 1.82 -8.85
C ASP A 10 1.80 0.89 -7.96
N LEU A 11 1.77 1.17 -6.65
CA LEU A 11 0.88 0.52 -5.69
C LEU A 11 -0.58 0.61 -6.12
N GLY A 12 -1.04 1.78 -6.57
CA GLY A 12 -2.40 1.95 -7.10
C GLY A 12 -2.70 1.02 -8.29
N ARG A 13 -1.73 0.79 -9.19
CA ARG A 13 -1.89 -0.16 -10.31
C ARG A 13 -1.90 -1.61 -9.83
N HIS A 14 -1.04 -1.98 -8.88
CA HIS A 14 -1.05 -3.32 -8.30
C HIS A 14 -2.37 -3.62 -7.58
N MET A 15 -2.96 -2.64 -6.88
CA MET A 15 -4.29 -2.78 -6.28
C MET A 15 -5.39 -3.04 -7.32
N GLN A 16 -5.34 -2.37 -8.47
CA GLN A 16 -6.28 -2.61 -9.57
C GLN A 16 -6.12 -4.02 -10.14
N THR A 17 -4.87 -4.45 -10.40
CA THR A 17 -4.57 -5.80 -10.85
C THR A 17 -5.06 -6.86 -9.87
N ALA A 18 -4.77 -6.71 -8.58
CA ALA A 18 -5.20 -7.63 -7.54
C ALA A 18 -6.73 -7.71 -7.43
N THR A 19 -7.43 -6.57 -7.48
CA THR A 19 -8.91 -6.54 -7.51
C THR A 19 -9.47 -7.38 -8.65
N LEU A 20 -8.98 -7.15 -9.86
CA LEU A 20 -9.46 -7.86 -11.05
C LEU A 20 -9.11 -9.35 -11.02
N ALA A 21 -7.92 -9.69 -10.52
CA ALA A 21 -7.46 -11.07 -10.39
C ALA A 21 -8.31 -11.85 -9.36
N ILE A 22 -8.58 -11.26 -8.19
CA ILE A 22 -9.46 -11.86 -7.16
C ILE A 22 -10.86 -12.09 -7.75
N ALA A 23 -11.44 -11.10 -8.44
CA ALA A 23 -12.78 -11.21 -9.02
C ALA A 23 -12.91 -12.29 -10.10
N ARG A 24 -11.79 -12.72 -10.70
CA ARG A 24 -11.72 -13.79 -11.71
C ARG A 24 -11.16 -15.09 -11.16
N GLU A 25 -10.84 -15.13 -9.87
CA GLU A 25 -10.17 -16.26 -9.22
C GLU A 25 -8.81 -16.62 -9.90
N ASP A 26 -8.14 -15.64 -10.49
CA ASP A 26 -6.80 -15.79 -11.06
C ASP A 26 -5.75 -15.76 -9.94
N TRP A 27 -5.71 -16.84 -9.17
CA TRP A 27 -4.85 -16.96 -7.99
C TRP A 27 -3.36 -16.85 -8.33
N ALA A 28 -2.95 -17.27 -9.53
CA ALA A 28 -1.57 -17.12 -9.98
C ALA A 28 -1.19 -15.64 -10.16
N LEU A 29 -2.10 -14.82 -10.71
CA LEU A 29 -1.89 -13.38 -10.81
C LEU A 29 -1.95 -12.69 -9.45
N VAL A 30 -2.84 -13.11 -8.54
CA VAL A 30 -2.89 -12.58 -7.17
C VAL A 30 -1.58 -12.88 -6.44
N GLU A 31 -1.09 -14.13 -6.47
CA GLU A 31 0.16 -14.54 -5.82
C GLU A 31 1.37 -13.77 -6.37
N LYS A 32 1.40 -13.44 -7.67
CA LYS A 32 2.45 -12.61 -8.27
C LYS A 32 2.34 -11.13 -7.92
N THR A 33 1.11 -10.62 -7.79
CA THR A 33 0.86 -9.19 -7.58
C THR A 33 1.02 -8.79 -6.11
N ALA A 34 0.59 -9.63 -5.18
CA ALA A 34 0.58 -9.32 -3.75
C ALA A 34 1.99 -8.98 -3.18
N PRO A 35 3.09 -9.67 -3.55
CA PRO A 35 4.45 -9.28 -3.16
C PRO A 35 4.86 -7.90 -3.68
N LEU A 36 4.35 -7.46 -4.83
CA LEU A 36 4.64 -6.12 -5.37
C LEU A 36 3.97 -5.00 -4.55
N ILE A 37 2.96 -5.35 -3.76
CA ILE A 37 2.37 -4.48 -2.74
C ILE A 37 3.19 -4.60 -1.45
N ALA A 38 3.48 -5.82 -0.99
CA ALA A 38 4.18 -6.07 0.27
C ALA A 38 5.67 -5.69 0.26
N GLN A 39 6.31 -5.53 -0.89
CA GLN A 39 7.74 -5.27 -1.01
C GLN A 39 8.02 -4.16 -2.02
N HIS A 40 7.11 -3.18 -2.05
CA HIS A 40 7.28 -2.02 -2.93
C HIS A 40 8.59 -1.27 -2.62
N PRO A 41 9.19 -0.59 -3.61
CA PRO A 41 10.39 0.20 -3.39
C PRO A 41 10.17 1.25 -2.30
N GLN A 42 11.21 1.54 -1.53
CA GLN A 42 11.20 2.65 -0.58
C GLN A 42 11.74 3.92 -1.26
N PRO A 43 11.29 5.11 -0.83
CA PRO A 43 11.91 6.36 -1.22
C PRO A 43 13.41 6.39 -0.89
N PRO A 44 14.23 7.14 -1.64
CA PRO A 44 15.63 7.39 -1.29
C PRO A 44 15.77 7.87 0.16
N LEU A 45 16.86 7.51 0.84
CA LEU A 45 17.04 7.78 2.28
C LEU A 45 16.80 9.24 2.66
N MET A 46 17.34 10.19 1.89
CA MET A 46 17.14 11.63 2.11
C MET A 46 15.68 12.06 1.98
N GLU A 47 14.95 11.48 1.03
CA GLU A 47 13.52 11.71 0.88
C GLU A 47 12.74 11.12 2.05
N LYS A 48 13.05 9.88 2.45
CA LYS A 48 12.44 9.21 3.60
C LYS A 48 12.59 10.03 4.88
N THR A 49 13.77 10.59 5.15
CA THR A 49 13.98 11.46 6.32
C THR A 49 13.09 12.71 6.29
N ARG A 50 12.93 13.35 5.12
CA ARG A 50 12.04 14.51 4.96
C ARG A 50 10.58 14.15 5.19
N ILE A 51 10.14 12.99 4.69
CA ILE A 51 8.78 12.48 4.91
C ILE A 51 8.54 12.23 6.39
N LEU A 52 9.49 11.59 7.08
CA LEU A 52 9.39 11.33 8.51
C LEU A 52 9.36 12.62 9.34
N ALA A 53 10.15 13.62 8.97
CA ALA A 53 10.11 14.94 9.60
C ALA A 53 8.75 15.64 9.40
N PHE A 54 8.15 15.52 8.21
CA PHE A 54 6.82 16.04 7.91
C PHE A 54 5.73 15.34 8.74
N VAL A 55 5.79 14.01 8.86
CA VAL A 55 4.82 13.22 9.65
C VAL A 55 4.90 13.55 11.14
N GLY A 56 6.09 13.88 11.64
CA GLY A 56 6.28 14.38 13.01
C GLY A 56 5.75 13.44 14.09
N THR A 57 4.87 13.96 14.95
CA THR A 57 4.32 13.23 16.10
C THR A 57 3.39 12.07 15.72
N ASP A 58 2.85 12.05 14.50
CA ASP A 58 1.96 11.00 14.01
C ASP A 58 2.70 9.79 13.40
N MET A 59 4.03 9.69 13.59
CA MET A 59 4.86 8.63 13.02
C MET A 59 4.38 7.22 13.40
N GLY A 60 3.86 7.04 14.62
CA GLY A 60 3.30 5.76 15.06
C GLY A 60 2.12 5.31 14.20
N LYS A 61 1.19 6.23 13.88
CA LYS A 61 0.05 5.94 13.00
C LYS A 61 0.51 5.69 11.57
N TYR A 62 1.42 6.51 11.06
CA TYR A 62 1.96 6.37 9.70
C TYR A 62 2.59 4.98 9.49
N LYS A 63 3.46 4.55 10.41
CA LYS A 63 4.08 3.22 10.37
C LYS A 63 3.08 2.09 10.59
N SER A 64 2.06 2.30 11.42
CA SER A 64 1.02 1.30 11.68
C SER A 64 0.18 1.01 10.42
N HIS A 65 -0.25 2.05 9.70
CA HIS A 65 -1.00 1.89 8.44
C HIS A 65 -0.15 1.21 7.36
N ASP A 66 1.14 1.59 7.26
CA ASP A 66 2.12 0.97 6.37
C ASP A 66 2.33 -0.52 6.70
N HIS A 67 2.67 -0.83 7.95
CA HIS A 67 2.87 -2.19 8.43
C HIS A 67 1.64 -3.07 8.21
N LYS A 68 0.43 -2.58 8.52
CA LYS A 68 -0.82 -3.30 8.26
C LYS A 68 -0.97 -3.66 6.78
N THR A 69 -0.60 -2.75 5.89
CA THR A 69 -0.68 -2.95 4.44
C THR A 69 0.30 -4.03 3.98
N HIS A 70 1.54 -3.99 4.48
CA HIS A 70 2.57 -4.99 4.21
C HIS A 70 2.15 -6.40 4.67
N GLU A 71 1.73 -6.55 5.93
CA GLU A 71 1.31 -7.84 6.50
C GLU A 71 0.10 -8.42 5.75
N ALA A 72 -0.89 -7.58 5.44
CA ALA A 72 -2.07 -8.00 4.71
C ALA A 72 -1.75 -8.43 3.27
N ALA A 73 -0.75 -7.80 2.62
CA ALA A 73 -0.29 -8.20 1.31
C ALA A 73 0.46 -9.55 1.33
N HIS A 74 1.23 -9.83 2.38
CA HIS A 74 1.79 -11.17 2.60
C HIS A 74 0.69 -12.23 2.80
N ALA A 75 -0.32 -11.92 3.62
CA ALA A 75 -1.46 -12.81 3.82
C ALA A 75 -2.23 -13.07 2.53
N LEU A 76 -2.39 -12.05 1.67
CA LEU A 76 -3.02 -12.19 0.36
C LEU A 76 -2.25 -13.15 -0.56
N ALA A 77 -0.92 -13.04 -0.61
CA ALA A 77 -0.09 -13.96 -1.38
C ALA A 77 -0.26 -15.41 -0.91
N GLN A 78 -0.28 -15.63 0.40
CA GLN A 78 -0.47 -16.95 0.99
C GLN A 78 -1.87 -17.51 0.74
N ALA A 79 -2.92 -16.68 0.84
CA ALA A 79 -4.29 -17.08 0.54
C ALA A 79 -4.45 -17.46 -0.93
N ALA A 80 -3.86 -16.68 -1.85
CA ALA A 80 -3.84 -16.99 -3.27
C ALA A 80 -3.13 -18.30 -3.57
N LYS A 81 -1.95 -18.53 -2.97
CA LYS A 81 -1.23 -19.80 -3.10
C LYS A 81 -2.08 -21.00 -2.66
N ASN A 82 -2.89 -20.83 -1.62
CA ASN A 82 -3.82 -21.84 -1.12
C ASN A 82 -5.14 -21.92 -1.90
N LYS A 83 -5.36 -21.01 -2.87
CA LYS A 83 -6.63 -20.82 -3.59
C LYS A 83 -7.83 -20.58 -2.65
N ASP A 84 -7.56 -19.96 -1.50
CA ASP A 84 -8.57 -19.62 -0.51
C ASP A 84 -9.14 -18.23 -0.83
N GLY A 85 -10.25 -18.22 -1.56
CA GLY A 85 -10.89 -16.97 -1.99
C GLY A 85 -11.41 -16.12 -0.83
N VAL A 86 -11.94 -16.73 0.24
CA VAL A 86 -12.46 -15.99 1.40
C VAL A 86 -11.30 -15.32 2.15
N ALA A 87 -10.21 -16.05 2.38
CA ALA A 87 -9.01 -15.48 2.99
C ALA A 87 -8.38 -14.39 2.09
N ALA A 88 -8.37 -14.58 0.77
CA ALA A 88 -7.85 -13.57 -0.17
C ALA A 88 -8.67 -12.28 -0.11
N ILE A 89 -10.00 -12.37 -0.07
CA ILE A 89 -10.88 -11.20 0.07
C ILE A 89 -10.63 -10.48 1.40
N ALA A 90 -10.55 -11.22 2.51
CA ALA A 90 -10.31 -10.64 3.84
C ALA A 90 -8.93 -9.96 3.95
N ALA A 91 -7.89 -10.59 3.39
CA ALA A 91 -6.56 -10.00 3.30
C ALA A 91 -6.57 -8.74 2.43
N PHE A 92 -7.22 -8.78 1.27
CA PHE A 92 -7.30 -7.63 0.38
C PHE A 92 -8.08 -6.46 0.99
N GLN A 93 -9.16 -6.72 1.72
CA GLN A 93 -9.86 -5.70 2.52
C GLN A 93 -8.93 -5.05 3.55
N SER A 94 -8.07 -5.85 4.20
CA SER A 94 -7.11 -5.34 5.17
C SER A 94 -6.09 -4.39 4.53
N ILE A 95 -5.63 -4.69 3.31
CA ILE A 95 -4.81 -3.77 2.50
C ILE A 95 -5.58 -2.47 2.22
N GLN A 96 -6.81 -2.58 1.69
CA GLN A 96 -7.63 -1.41 1.33
C GLN A 96 -7.85 -0.47 2.53
N THR A 97 -8.13 -1.02 3.71
CA THR A 97 -8.33 -0.22 4.93
C THR A 97 -7.03 0.42 5.42
N GLY A 98 -5.88 -0.23 5.27
CA GLY A 98 -4.57 0.37 5.54
C GLY A 98 -4.27 1.56 4.62
N CYS A 99 -4.47 1.39 3.30
CA CYS A 99 -4.33 2.47 2.33
C CYS A 99 -5.28 3.64 2.64
N HIS A 100 -6.55 3.35 2.93
CA HIS A 100 -7.53 4.38 3.27
C HIS A 100 -7.17 5.14 4.54
N GLY A 101 -6.75 4.43 5.61
CA GLY A 101 -6.33 5.05 6.87
C GLY A 101 -5.19 6.04 6.69
N CYS A 102 -4.12 5.61 6.00
CA CYS A 102 -2.99 6.48 5.68
C CYS A 102 -3.42 7.67 4.80
N HIS A 103 -4.21 7.42 3.75
CA HIS A 103 -4.60 8.49 2.83
C HIS A 103 -5.50 9.53 3.48
N ARG A 104 -6.44 9.11 4.33
CA ARG A 104 -7.34 10.01 5.06
C ARG A 104 -6.55 10.98 5.95
N GLU A 105 -5.51 10.48 6.60
CA GLU A 105 -4.73 11.24 7.59
C GLU A 105 -3.61 12.07 6.94
N PHE A 106 -2.90 11.52 5.96
CA PHE A 106 -1.64 12.11 5.50
C PHE A 106 -1.66 12.62 4.07
N ARG A 107 -2.55 12.13 3.18
CA ARG A 107 -2.41 12.40 1.73
C ARG A 107 -2.57 13.88 1.38
N LYS A 108 -3.63 14.53 1.86
CA LYS A 108 -3.89 15.96 1.55
C LYS A 108 -2.78 16.85 2.15
N PRO A 109 -2.46 16.77 3.46
CA PRO A 109 -1.37 17.55 4.04
C PRO A 109 -0.01 17.29 3.37
N PHE A 110 0.26 16.03 2.98
CA PHE A 110 1.49 15.69 2.27
C PHE A 110 1.59 16.38 0.91
N VAL A 111 0.50 16.34 0.13
CA VAL A 111 0.47 16.97 -1.19
C VAL A 111 0.65 18.48 -1.07
N GLU A 112 -0.04 19.12 -0.12
CA GLU A 112 0.08 20.55 0.13
C GLU A 112 1.51 20.93 0.54
N HIS A 113 2.14 20.16 1.43
CA HIS A 113 3.49 20.43 1.92
C HIS A 113 4.57 20.25 0.83
N PHE A 114 4.51 19.17 0.04
CA PHE A 114 5.58 18.82 -0.90
C PHE A 114 5.35 19.28 -2.35
N TYR A 115 4.10 19.59 -2.72
CA TYR A 115 3.73 19.96 -4.09
C TYR A 115 2.94 21.28 -4.17
N GLY A 116 2.63 21.91 -3.04
CA GLY A 116 1.81 23.12 -2.97
C GLY A 116 0.31 22.81 -3.04
N ALA A 117 -0.50 23.83 -2.75
CA ALA A 117 -1.93 23.80 -3.03
C ALA A 117 -2.12 23.83 -4.56
N ARG A 118 -2.90 22.88 -5.07
CA ARG A 118 -3.42 22.92 -6.44
C ARG A 118 -4.82 23.50 -6.41
#